data_AF-A0AAI9ZPT6-F1
#
_entry.id   AF-A0AAI9ZPT6-F1
#
_cell.length_a   1.000
_cell.length_b   1.000
_cell.length_c   1.000
_cell.angle_alpha   90.00
_cell.angle_beta   90.00
_cell.angle_gamma   90.00
#
_symmetry.space_group_name_H-M   'P 1'
#
loop_
_entity.id
_entity.type
_entity.pdbx_description
1 polymer ?
#
loop_
_entity_poly.entity_id
_entity_poly.type
_entity_poly.pdbx_seq_one_letter_code
_entity_poly.pdbx_strand_id
1 'polypeptide(L)'
;SRWVLLIANLLQAIVNWLFIRGDLAGTFGFFFGSCILWSLQTQLALQIIANRLGLVIVDKRRVKIMKISLLIVGIIIISVACIWIPARLTQEEPFVRINEIWDRMEKIIYLLVDLTLNAIFLRKVRRELIAGGLTKYWLLFNCNVAAVSISLSMDILIIVMMSLPNPFLYAITHPVAYSVKLVIEMMMADLISTIVRQPHQLLSRSDV
;
A
#
# COMPACT_ATOMS: atom_id res chain seq x y z
N SER A 1 8.98 8.45 6.94
CA SER A 1 7.80 7.81 6.29
C SER A 1 7.52 6.40 6.80
N ARG A 2 8.46 5.44 6.74
CA ARG A 2 8.22 4.03 7.16
C ARG A 2 7.75 3.89 8.63
N TRP A 3 8.43 4.55 9.56
CA TRP A 3 8.05 4.55 10.99
C TRP A 3 6.67 5.17 11.24
N VAL A 4 6.31 6.20 10.48
CA VAL A 4 5.01 6.87 10.61
C VAL A 4 3.89 5.93 10.14
N LEU A 5 4.10 5.19 9.04
CA LEU A 5 3.15 4.18 8.58
C LEU A 5 2.98 3.05 9.61
N LEU A 6 4.07 2.60 10.23
CA LEU A 6 3.99 1.58 11.28
C LEU A 6 3.17 2.06 12.48
N ILE A 7 3.44 3.28 12.97
CA ILE A 7 2.69 3.87 14.08
C ILE A 7 1.21 4.04 13.69
N ALA A 8 0.93 4.51 12.48
CA ALA A 8 -0.45 4.66 12.00
C ALA A 8 -1.19 3.32 11.91
N ASN A 9 -0.53 2.25 11.46
CA ASN A 9 -1.10 0.90 11.45
C ASN A 9 -1.40 0.39 12.85
N LEU A 10 -0.48 0.59 13.79
CA LEU A 10 -0.66 0.20 15.19
C LEU A 10 -1.81 0.99 15.85
N LEU A 11 -1.85 2.31 15.66
CA LEU A 11 -2.92 3.16 16.20
C LEU A 11 -4.29 2.73 15.65
N GLN A 12 -4.41 2.49 14.35
CA GLN A 12 -5.67 2.05 13.75
C GLN A 12 -6.08 0.66 14.24
N ALA A 13 -5.14 -0.27 14.41
CA ALA A 13 -5.42 -1.59 14.95
C ALA A 13 -5.95 -1.51 16.40
N ILE A 14 -5.33 -0.66 17.24
CA ILE A 14 -5.76 -0.43 18.62
C ILE A 14 -7.16 0.22 18.66
N VAL A 15 -7.39 1.24 17.83
CA VAL A 15 -8.68 1.96 17.75
C VAL A 15 -9.80 1.01 17.30
N ASN A 16 -9.57 0.21 16.26
CA ASN A 16 -10.53 -0.79 15.80
C ASN A 16 -10.80 -1.87 16.86
N TRP A 17 -9.77 -2.32 17.58
CA TRP A 17 -9.91 -3.31 18.64
C TRP A 17 -10.76 -2.80 19.80
N LEU A 18 -10.49 -1.58 20.27
CA LEU A 18 -11.23 -0.96 21.36
C LEU A 18 -12.70 -0.70 20.97
N PHE A 19 -12.96 -0.38 19.71
CA PHE A 19 -14.33 -0.24 19.20
C PHE A 19 -15.09 -1.57 19.21
N ILE A 20 -14.46 -2.67 18.78
CA ILE A 20 -15.08 -4.00 18.77
C ILE A 20 -15.36 -4.51 20.18
N ARG A 21 -14.51 -4.14 21.14
CA ARG A 21 -14.72 -4.45 22.56
C ARG A 21 -15.94 -3.72 23.15
N GLY A 22 -16.45 -2.68 22.47
CA GLY A 22 -17.58 -1.87 22.94
C GLY A 22 -17.19 -0.77 23.93
N ASP A 23 -15.90 -0.56 24.18
CA ASP A 23 -15.40 0.45 25.13
C ASP A 23 -15.48 1.88 24.55
N LEU A 24 -15.62 2.04 23.23
CA LEU A 24 -15.85 3.33 22.55
C LEU A 24 -17.24 3.41 21.93
N ALA A 25 -17.99 4.45 22.29
CA ALA A 25 -19.19 4.84 21.56
C ALA A 25 -18.81 5.34 20.15
N GLY A 26 -19.67 5.07 19.15
CA GLY A 26 -19.52 5.54 17.77
C GLY A 26 -19.72 7.05 17.63
N THR A 27 -18.85 7.84 18.26
CA THR A 27 -18.89 9.31 18.27
C THR A 27 -18.28 9.86 16.98
N PHE A 28 -18.66 11.09 16.57
CA PHE A 28 -18.04 11.81 15.45
C PHE A 28 -16.50 11.78 15.48
N GLY A 29 -15.91 12.03 16.66
CA GLY A 29 -14.45 12.03 16.82
C GLY A 29 -13.79 10.67 16.52
N PHE A 30 -14.48 9.56 16.78
CA PHE A 30 -14.01 8.22 16.45
C PHE A 30 -13.98 7.99 14.94
N PHE A 31 -15.07 8.32 14.24
CA PHE A 31 -15.15 8.18 12.79
C PHE A 31 -14.16 9.11 12.08
N PHE A 32 -14.07 10.36 12.53
CA PHE A 32 -13.12 11.34 11.99
C PHE A 32 -11.66 10.93 12.21
N GLY A 33 -11.31 10.50 13.43
CA GLY A 33 -9.96 10.02 13.75
C GLY A 33 -9.57 8.77 12.96
N SER A 34 -10.49 7.82 12.82
CA SER A 34 -10.30 6.61 12.00
C SER A 34 -10.08 6.96 10.53
N CYS A 35 -10.85 7.92 9.98
CA CYS A 35 -10.64 8.42 8.63
C CYS A 35 -9.26 9.05 8.45
N ILE A 36 -8.79 9.86 9.40
CA ILE A 36 -7.46 10.48 9.34
C ILE A 36 -6.36 9.42 9.33
N LEU A 37 -6.44 8.44 10.23
CA LEU A 37 -5.46 7.35 10.31
C LEU A 37 -5.43 6.54 9.01
N TRP A 38 -6.59 6.16 8.48
CA TRP A 38 -6.69 5.46 7.19
C TRP A 38 -6.17 6.30 6.02
N SER A 39 -6.50 7.59 5.98
CA SER A 39 -6.02 8.54 4.98
C SER A 39 -4.50 8.63 4.98
N LEU A 40 -3.91 8.68 6.17
CA LEU A 40 -2.47 8.73 6.33
C LEU A 40 -1.80 7.40 5.94
N GLN A 41 -2.42 6.26 6.26
CA GLN A 41 -1.94 4.93 5.84
C GLN A 41 -1.91 4.78 4.32
N THR A 42 -3.04 5.05 3.65
CA THR A 42 -3.16 4.93 2.18
C THR A 42 -2.17 5.84 1.47
N GLN A 43 -2.03 7.08 1.92
CA GLN A 43 -1.12 8.05 1.32
C GLN A 43 0.35 7.67 1.53
N LEU A 44 0.75 7.26 2.75
CA LEU A 44 2.13 6.83 3.02
C LEU A 44 2.49 5.52 2.31
N ALA A 45 1.56 4.55 2.24
CA ALA A 45 1.79 3.28 1.56
C ALA A 45 2.09 3.49 0.06
N LEU A 46 1.28 4.32 -0.62
CA LEU A 46 1.49 4.66 -2.02
C LEU A 46 2.79 5.47 -2.24
N GLN A 47 3.14 6.39 -1.33
CA GLN A 47 4.41 7.11 -1.39
C GLN A 47 5.61 6.19 -1.30
N ILE A 48 5.55 5.18 -0.43
CA ILE A 48 6.66 4.25 -0.21
C ILE A 48 6.91 3.43 -1.48
N ILE A 49 5.86 2.85 -2.07
CA ILE A 49 5.96 2.07 -3.32
C ILE A 49 6.43 2.97 -4.47
N ALA A 50 5.88 4.19 -4.58
CA ALA A 50 6.31 5.15 -5.58
C ALA A 50 7.79 5.52 -5.38
N ASN A 51 8.22 5.87 -4.18
CA ASN A 51 9.61 6.26 -3.93
C ASN A 51 10.60 5.15 -4.34
N ARG A 52 10.27 3.88 -4.08
CA ARG A 52 11.05 2.74 -4.57
C ARG A 52 11.09 2.64 -6.09
N LEU A 53 9.95 2.77 -6.75
CA LEU A 53 9.88 2.74 -8.20
C LEU A 53 10.71 3.89 -8.80
N GLY A 54 10.74 5.06 -8.15
CA GLY A 54 11.58 6.20 -8.53
C GLY A 54 13.09 5.93 -8.40
N LEU A 55 13.52 5.14 -7.41
CA LEU A 55 14.93 4.71 -7.32
C LEU A 55 15.32 3.76 -8.45
N VAL A 56 14.41 2.90 -8.90
CA VAL A 56 14.66 2.00 -10.03
C VAL A 56 14.51 2.73 -11.37
N ILE A 57 13.71 3.79 -11.45
CA ILE A 57 13.48 4.59 -12.66
C ILE A 57 14.32 5.87 -12.64
N VAL A 58 15.46 5.85 -13.35
CA VAL A 58 16.40 6.99 -13.50
C VAL A 58 15.78 8.22 -14.21
N ASP A 59 14.59 8.10 -14.78
CA ASP A 59 14.01 9.10 -15.67
C ASP A 59 13.25 10.23 -14.91
N LYS A 60 13.81 11.45 -14.94
CA LYS A 60 13.31 12.63 -14.20
C LYS A 60 11.86 13.03 -14.53
N ARG A 61 11.39 12.72 -15.75
CA ARG A 61 10.02 13.02 -16.18
C ARG A 61 9.00 12.12 -15.47
N ARG A 62 9.36 10.87 -15.18
CA ARG A 62 8.51 9.93 -14.44
C ARG A 62 8.42 10.27 -12.96
N VAL A 63 9.49 10.79 -12.36
CA VAL A 63 9.47 11.31 -10.98
C VAL A 63 8.47 12.46 -10.84
N LYS A 64 8.35 13.34 -11.85
CA LYS A 64 7.37 14.44 -11.83
C LYS A 64 5.93 13.93 -11.94
N ILE A 65 5.69 12.92 -12.77
CA ILE A 65 4.38 12.25 -12.89
C ILE A 65 4.00 11.61 -11.54
N MET A 66 4.94 10.95 -10.87
CA MET A 66 4.69 10.30 -9.57
C MET A 66 4.34 11.30 -8.46
N LYS A 67 4.93 12.51 -8.48
CA LYS A 67 4.54 13.61 -7.59
C LYS A 67 3.11 14.11 -7.87
N ILE A 68 2.71 14.15 -9.14
CA ILE A 68 1.34 14.53 -9.54
C ILE A 68 0.34 13.43 -9.14
N SER A 69 0.68 12.15 -9.34
CA SER A 69 -0.13 11.01 -8.90
C SER A 69 -0.41 11.07 -7.39
N LEU A 70 0.55 11.56 -6.61
CA LEU A 70 0.41 11.69 -5.17
C LEU A 70 -0.62 12.75 -4.74
N LEU A 71 -0.64 13.88 -5.45
CA LEU A 71 -1.64 14.93 -5.23
C LEU A 71 -3.05 14.45 -5.59
N ILE A 72 -3.19 13.72 -6.71
CA ILE A 72 -4.47 13.16 -7.17
C ILE A 72 -5.02 12.17 -6.15
N VAL A 73 -4.17 11.28 -5.62
CA VAL A 73 -4.57 10.33 -4.56
C VAL A 73 -5.04 11.06 -3.30
N GLY A 74 -4.38 12.16 -2.91
CA GLY A 74 -4.82 12.98 -1.78
C GLY A 74 -6.25 13.53 -1.96
N ILE A 75 -6.61 13.94 -3.18
CA ILE A 75 -7.97 14.42 -3.51
C ILE A 75 -8.99 13.29 -3.40
N ILE A 76 -8.65 12.09 -3.90
CA ILE A 76 -9.52 10.91 -3.80
C ILE A 76 -9.78 10.55 -2.33
N ILE A 77 -8.75 10.58 -1.50
CA ILE A 77 -8.86 10.31 -0.06
C ILE A 77 -9.83 11.30 0.63
N ILE A 78 -9.72 12.59 0.31
CA ILE A 78 -10.65 13.61 0.83
C ILE A 78 -12.08 13.31 0.38
N SER A 79 -12.28 12.94 -0.89
CA SER A 79 -13.60 12.58 -1.42
C SER A 79 -14.21 11.39 -0.68
N VAL A 80 -13.41 10.38 -0.33
CA VAL A 80 -13.89 9.20 0.41
C VAL A 80 -14.24 9.57 1.84
N ALA A 81 -13.42 10.38 2.50
CA ALA A 81 -13.71 10.86 3.85
C ALA A 81 -15.03 11.65 3.92
N CYS A 82 -15.28 12.53 2.93
CA CYS A 82 -16.51 13.32 2.85
C CYS A 82 -17.77 12.49 2.61
N ILE A 83 -17.68 11.31 2.00
CA ILE A 83 -18.84 10.43 1.75
C ILE A 83 -19.05 9.47 2.93
N TRP A 84 -17.96 8.96 3.50
CA TRP A 84 -18.02 7.93 4.54
C TRP A 84 -18.48 8.45 5.89
N ILE A 85 -17.99 9.62 6.32
CA ILE A 85 -18.35 10.24 7.61
C ILE A 85 -19.87 10.47 7.72
N PRO A 86 -20.54 11.18 6.79
CA PRO A 86 -21.99 11.38 6.88
C PRO A 86 -22.77 10.07 6.75
N ALA A 87 -22.33 9.12 5.92
CA ALA A 87 -23.01 7.83 5.81
C ALA A 87 -23.03 7.04 7.13
N ARG A 88 -21.98 7.16 7.96
CA ARG A 88 -21.92 6.51 9.29
C ARG A 88 -22.69 7.26 10.38
N LEU A 89 -22.76 8.59 10.29
CA LEU A 89 -23.41 9.42 11.31
C LEU A 89 -24.93 9.50 11.12
N THR A 90 -25.40 9.64 9.88
CA THR A 90 -26.81 9.85 9.59
C THR A 90 -27.57 8.53 9.49
N GLN A 91 -26.89 7.43 9.12
CA GLN A 91 -27.47 6.07 8.95
C GLN A 91 -28.71 6.00 8.03
N GLU A 92 -28.95 7.03 7.22
CA GLU A 92 -30.03 7.08 6.26
C GLU A 92 -29.76 6.11 5.09
N GLU A 93 -30.73 5.25 4.79
CA GLU A 93 -30.71 4.25 3.70
C GLU A 93 -30.07 4.73 2.38
N PRO A 94 -30.43 5.90 1.81
CA PRO A 94 -29.86 6.34 0.53
C PRO A 94 -28.35 6.66 0.64
N PHE A 95 -27.91 7.26 1.75
CA PHE A 95 -26.51 7.62 1.96
C PHE A 95 -25.63 6.40 2.24
N VAL A 96 -26.16 5.41 2.95
CA VAL A 96 -25.45 4.14 3.21
C VAL A 96 -25.23 3.38 1.90
N ARG A 97 -26.26 3.27 1.05
CA ARG A 97 -26.15 2.56 -0.24
C ARG A 97 -25.18 3.23 -1.21
N ILE A 98 -25.19 4.56 -1.29
CA ILE A 98 -24.22 5.32 -2.10
C ILE A 98 -22.81 5.09 -1.58
N ASN A 99 -22.62 5.15 -0.26
CA ASN A 99 -21.33 4.91 0.36
C ASN A 99 -20.82 3.51 0.05
N GLU A 100 -21.63 2.45 0.19
CA GLU A 100 -21.20 1.07 -0.10
C GLU A 100 -20.71 0.89 -1.55
N ILE A 101 -21.42 1.46 -2.52
CA ILE A 101 -21.04 1.39 -3.94
C ILE A 101 -19.75 2.17 -4.17
N TRP A 102 -19.66 3.40 -3.66
CA TRP A 102 -18.48 4.24 -3.80
C TRP A 102 -17.25 3.60 -3.15
N ASP A 103 -17.42 3.05 -1.95
CA ASP A 103 -16.38 2.37 -1.19
C ASP A 103 -15.82 1.22 -2.03
N ARG A 104 -16.66 0.33 -2.59
CA ARG A 104 -16.19 -0.77 -3.45
C ARG A 104 -15.47 -0.31 -4.72
N MET A 105 -16.02 0.69 -5.41
CA MET A 105 -15.41 1.23 -6.63
C MET A 105 -14.01 1.79 -6.37
N GLU A 106 -13.83 2.49 -5.25
CA GLU A 106 -12.53 3.03 -4.85
C GLU A 106 -11.48 1.93 -4.62
N LYS A 107 -11.85 0.81 -3.98
CA LYS A 107 -10.90 -0.30 -3.73
C LYS A 107 -10.50 -0.99 -5.03
N ILE A 108 -11.42 -1.11 -5.98
CA ILE A 108 -11.09 -1.65 -7.32
C ILE A 108 -10.09 -0.73 -8.03
N ILE A 109 -10.28 0.59 -7.96
CA ILE A 109 -9.34 1.56 -8.52
C ILE A 109 -7.96 1.42 -7.87
N TYR A 110 -7.89 1.30 -6.54
CA TYR A 110 -6.61 1.08 -5.87
C TYR A 110 -5.94 -0.24 -6.26
N LEU A 111 -6.71 -1.33 -6.37
CA LEU A 111 -6.18 -2.62 -6.82
C LEU A 111 -5.57 -2.51 -8.23
N LEU A 112 -6.25 -1.82 -9.15
CA LEU A 112 -5.74 -1.61 -10.51
C LEU A 112 -4.46 -0.76 -10.53
N VAL A 113 -4.40 0.29 -9.70
CA VAL A 113 -3.21 1.12 -9.55
C VAL A 113 -2.05 0.32 -8.96
N ASP A 114 -2.28 -0.44 -7.88
CA ASP A 114 -1.26 -1.29 -7.24
C ASP A 114 -0.74 -2.35 -8.23
N LEU A 115 -1.64 -3.04 -8.95
CA LEU A 115 -1.29 -3.99 -9.99
C LEU A 115 -0.45 -3.36 -11.11
N THR A 116 -0.85 -2.18 -11.60
CA THR A 116 -0.14 -1.50 -12.68
C THR A 116 1.27 -1.08 -12.25
N LEU A 117 1.41 -0.50 -11.05
CA LEU A 117 2.70 -0.09 -10.52
C LEU A 117 3.63 -1.28 -10.29
N ASN A 118 3.12 -2.35 -9.68
CA ASN A 118 3.88 -3.56 -9.41
C ASN A 118 4.26 -4.31 -10.70
N ALA A 119 3.40 -4.32 -11.72
CA ALA A 119 3.71 -4.91 -13.02
C ALA A 119 4.80 -4.13 -13.77
N ILE A 120 4.76 -2.80 -13.76
CA ILE A 120 5.81 -1.95 -14.35
C ILE A 120 7.14 -2.20 -13.64
N PHE A 121 7.12 -2.27 -12.31
CA PHE A 121 8.29 -2.57 -11.49
C PHE A 121 8.91 -3.93 -11.87
N LEU A 122 8.12 -5.01 -11.89
CA LEU A 122 8.59 -6.36 -12.23
C LEU A 122 9.18 -6.42 -13.64
N ARG A 123 8.51 -5.80 -14.63
CA ARG A 123 9.01 -5.74 -16.01
C ARG A 123 10.36 -5.05 -16.09
N LYS A 124 10.54 -3.97 -15.33
CA LYS A 124 11.81 -3.24 -15.32
C LYS A 124 12.92 -4.06 -14.66
N VAL A 125 12.67 -4.62 -13.48
CA VAL A 125 13.63 -5.50 -12.79
C VAL A 125 14.03 -6.69 -13.67
N ARG A 126 13.06 -7.31 -14.36
CA ARG A 126 13.34 -8.40 -15.31
C ARG A 126 14.30 -7.95 -16.42
N ARG A 127 14.11 -6.76 -16.99
CA ARG A 127 14.98 -6.24 -18.06
C ARG A 127 16.41 -5.97 -17.57
N GLU A 128 16.56 -5.33 -16.42
CA GLU A 128 17.87 -5.03 -15.82
C GLU A 128 18.62 -6.31 -15.43
N LEU A 129 17.93 -7.32 -14.89
CA LEU A 129 18.53 -8.60 -14.50
C LEU A 129 18.94 -9.45 -15.71
N ILE A 130 18.14 -9.45 -16.78
CA ILE A 130 18.45 -10.20 -18.02
C ILE A 130 19.65 -9.59 -18.75
N ALA A 131 19.81 -8.26 -18.71
CA ALA A 131 20.98 -7.59 -19.28
C ALA A 131 22.30 -7.96 -18.57
N GLY A 132 22.23 -8.39 -17.30
CA GLY A 132 23.39 -8.78 -16.48
C GLY A 132 23.82 -10.25 -16.57
N GLY A 133 23.12 -11.12 -17.32
CA GLY A 133 23.54 -12.49 -17.64
C GLY A 133 23.74 -13.49 -16.48
N LEU A 134 23.56 -13.11 -15.22
CA LEU A 134 23.85 -13.95 -14.06
C LEU A 134 22.62 -14.76 -13.61
N THR A 135 22.68 -16.07 -13.78
CA THR A 135 21.68 -17.05 -13.27
C THR A 135 21.39 -16.91 -11.78
N LYS A 136 22.34 -16.38 -10.99
CA LYS A 136 22.18 -16.06 -9.56
C LYS A 136 21.05 -15.06 -9.27
N TYR A 137 20.69 -14.21 -10.24
CA TYR A 137 19.64 -13.20 -10.09
C TYR A 137 18.21 -13.72 -10.26
N TRP A 138 18.03 -14.95 -10.73
CA TRP A 138 16.70 -15.55 -10.89
C TRP A 138 15.99 -15.82 -9.57
N LEU A 139 16.73 -16.27 -8.55
CA LEU A 139 16.16 -16.47 -7.21
C LEU A 139 15.62 -15.15 -6.65
N LEU A 140 16.38 -14.07 -6.83
CA LEU A 140 16.03 -12.72 -6.39
C LEU A 140 14.78 -12.20 -7.13
N PHE A 141 14.68 -12.46 -8.43
CA PHE A 141 13.49 -12.15 -9.22
C PHE A 141 12.25 -12.92 -8.73
N ASN A 142 12.37 -14.23 -8.51
CA ASN A 142 11.26 -15.07 -8.05
C ASN A 142 10.76 -14.66 -6.65
N CYS A 143 11.67 -14.32 -5.72
CA CYS A 143 11.28 -13.78 -4.42
C CYS A 143 10.50 -12.47 -4.54
N ASN A 144 10.90 -11.59 -5.47
CA ASN A 144 10.24 -10.31 -5.72
C ASN A 144 8.85 -10.49 -6.36
N VAL A 145 8.72 -11.44 -7.29
CA VAL A 145 7.43 -11.85 -7.87
C VAL A 145 6.51 -12.40 -6.78
N ALA A 146 7.02 -13.25 -5.89
CA ALA A 146 6.25 -13.79 -4.76
C ALA A 146 5.79 -12.67 -3.82
N ALA A 147 6.67 -11.74 -3.47
CA ALA A 147 6.34 -10.61 -2.59
C ALA A 147 5.24 -9.72 -3.20
N VAL A 148 5.33 -9.39 -4.49
CA VAL A 148 4.28 -8.66 -5.21
C VAL A 148 2.96 -9.44 -5.24
N SER A 149 3.01 -10.76 -5.44
CA SER A 149 1.82 -11.61 -5.44
C SER A 149 1.11 -11.61 -4.08
N ILE A 150 1.88 -11.65 -2.98
CA ILE A 150 1.35 -11.54 -1.61
C ILE A 150 0.73 -10.15 -1.39
N SER A 151 1.38 -9.07 -1.86
CA SER A 151 0.84 -7.70 -1.78
C SER A 151 -0.53 -7.58 -2.46
N LEU A 152 -0.66 -8.08 -3.70
CA LEU A 152 -1.91 -8.04 -4.44
C LEU A 152 -2.99 -8.92 -3.80
N SER A 153 -2.59 -10.04 -3.22
CA SER A 153 -3.52 -10.93 -2.49
C SER A 153 -4.12 -10.23 -1.27
N MET A 154 -3.36 -9.37 -0.58
CA MET A 154 -3.87 -8.57 0.53
C MET A 154 -4.90 -7.53 0.08
N ASP A 155 -4.73 -6.92 -1.09
CA ASP A 155 -5.73 -5.99 -1.64
C ASP A 155 -7.02 -6.71 -2.02
N ILE A 156 -6.91 -7.91 -2.64
CA ILE A 156 -8.06 -8.77 -2.94
C ILE A 156 -8.77 -9.18 -1.65
N LEU A 157 -8.01 -9.54 -0.60
CA LEU A 157 -8.56 -9.90 0.71
C LEU A 157 -9.41 -8.77 1.31
N ILE A 158 -8.95 -7.51 1.21
CA ILE A 158 -9.73 -6.35 1.67
C ILE A 158 -11.08 -6.29 0.93
N ILE A 159 -11.07 -6.42 -0.40
CA ILE A 159 -12.30 -6.37 -1.21
C ILE A 159 -13.25 -7.51 -0.84
N VAL A 160 -12.72 -8.72 -0.63
CA VAL A 160 -13.52 -9.87 -0.19
C VAL A 160 -14.11 -9.60 1.20
N MET A 161 -13.33 -9.05 2.13
CA MET A 161 -13.80 -8.72 3.48
C MET A 161 -14.92 -7.67 3.49
N MET A 162 -14.97 -6.78 2.51
CA MET A 162 -16.07 -5.82 2.35
C MET A 162 -17.38 -6.45 1.83
N SER A 163 -17.31 -7.68 1.32
CA SER A 163 -18.51 -8.42 0.91
C SER A 163 -19.18 -9.12 2.10
N LEU A 164 -18.52 -9.17 3.27
CA LEU A 164 -19.14 -9.67 4.49
C LEU A 164 -20.06 -8.61 5.12
N PRO A 165 -21.18 -9.03 5.74
CA PRO A 165 -22.19 -8.13 6.32
C PRO A 165 -21.70 -7.34 7.54
N ASN A 166 -20.50 -7.62 8.06
CA ASN A 166 -19.94 -6.93 9.22
C ASN A 166 -18.96 -5.82 8.78
N PRO A 167 -19.35 -4.52 8.85
CA PRO A 167 -18.53 -3.40 8.41
C PRO A 167 -17.24 -3.20 9.24
N PHE A 168 -17.09 -3.88 10.37
CA PHE A 168 -15.89 -3.77 11.20
C PHE A 168 -14.79 -4.77 10.83
N LEU A 169 -15.13 -5.86 10.14
CA LEU A 169 -14.13 -6.86 9.72
C LEU A 169 -13.19 -6.31 8.65
N TYR A 170 -13.71 -5.52 7.69
CA TYR A 170 -12.85 -4.89 6.69
C TYR A 170 -11.95 -3.80 7.30
N ALA A 171 -12.43 -3.08 8.33
CA ALA A 171 -11.67 -2.02 9.01
C ALA A 171 -10.38 -2.55 9.67
N ILE A 172 -10.42 -3.74 10.30
CA ILE A 172 -9.25 -4.39 10.89
C ILE A 172 -8.27 -4.90 9.83
N THR A 173 -8.78 -5.25 8.65
CA THR A 173 -7.96 -5.82 7.57
C THR A 173 -6.99 -4.80 6.98
N HIS A 174 -7.35 -3.50 6.98
CA HIS A 174 -6.50 -2.42 6.48
C HIS A 174 -5.11 -2.33 7.16
N PRO A 175 -4.99 -2.16 8.49
CA PRO A 175 -3.68 -2.06 9.13
C PRO A 175 -2.83 -3.31 8.95
N VAL A 176 -3.45 -4.50 8.84
CA VAL A 176 -2.75 -5.76 8.56
C VAL A 176 -2.17 -5.75 7.15
N ALA A 177 -2.99 -5.45 6.14
CA ALA A 177 -2.56 -5.37 4.75
C ALA A 177 -1.43 -4.36 4.54
N TYR A 178 -1.56 -3.14 5.10
CA TYR A 178 -0.51 -2.13 4.98
C TYR A 178 0.78 -2.51 5.72
N SER A 179 0.68 -3.27 6.81
CA SER A 179 1.87 -3.79 7.52
C SER A 179 2.61 -4.83 6.69
N VAL A 180 1.87 -5.74 6.03
CA VAL A 180 2.46 -6.72 5.10
C VAL A 180 3.13 -6.01 3.93
N LYS A 181 2.47 -5.02 3.33
CA LYS A 181 3.08 -4.20 2.25
C LYS A 181 4.35 -3.51 2.71
N LEU A 182 4.39 -2.98 3.94
CA LEU A 182 5.58 -2.35 4.50
C LEU A 182 6.72 -3.36 4.71
N VAL A 183 6.43 -4.58 5.20
CA VAL A 183 7.43 -5.65 5.37
C VAL A 183 8.00 -6.08 4.02
N ILE A 184 7.13 -6.30 3.03
CA ILE A 184 7.52 -6.63 1.66
C ILE A 184 8.46 -5.56 1.11
N GLU A 185 8.12 -4.29 1.28
CA GLU A 185 8.96 -3.18 0.86
C GLU A 185 10.36 -3.20 1.49
N MET A 186 10.44 -3.42 2.81
CA MET A 186 11.72 -3.50 3.52
C MET A 186 12.57 -4.66 3.01
N MET A 187 11.95 -5.86 2.87
CA MET A 187 12.64 -7.04 2.34
C MET A 187 13.18 -6.79 0.93
N MET A 188 12.39 -6.15 0.05
CA MET A 188 12.82 -5.87 -1.33
C MET A 188 13.92 -4.80 -1.39
N ALA A 189 13.91 -3.81 -0.51
CA ALA A 189 14.97 -2.80 -0.43
C ALA A 189 16.32 -3.41 -0.02
N ASP A 190 16.31 -4.30 0.98
CA ASP A 190 17.50 -5.03 1.43
C ASP A 190 18.05 -5.93 0.32
N LEU A 191 17.13 -6.60 -0.40
CA LEU A 191 17.46 -7.44 -1.55
C LEU A 191 18.19 -6.67 -2.65
N ILE A 192 17.67 -5.49 -3.02
CA ILE A 192 18.28 -4.61 -4.03
C ILE A 192 19.63 -4.09 -3.55
N SER A 193 19.75 -3.68 -2.28
CA SER A 193 21.02 -3.19 -1.74
C SER A 193 22.13 -4.25 -1.78
N THR A 194 21.76 -5.52 -1.56
CA THR A 194 22.66 -6.67 -1.64
C THR A 194 23.16 -6.88 -3.07
N ILE A 195 22.27 -6.73 -4.06
CA ILE A 195 22.62 -6.82 -5.48
C ILE A 195 23.60 -5.70 -5.88
N VAL A 196 23.33 -4.46 -5.48
CA VAL A 196 24.16 -3.30 -5.86
C VAL A 196 25.56 -3.36 -5.23
N ARG A 197 25.71 -3.97 -4.04
CA ARG A 197 27.02 -4.13 -3.37
C ARG A 197 27.88 -5.26 -3.94
N GLN A 198 27.29 -6.32 -4.49
CA GLN A 198 28.05 -7.45 -5.05
C GLN A 198 28.99 -7.12 -6.23
N PRO A 199 28.65 -6.26 -7.21
CA PRO A 199 29.56 -5.95 -8.31
C PRO A 199 30.83 -5.21 -7.85
N HIS A 200 30.81 -4.51 -6.72
CA HIS A 200 31.98 -3.78 -6.24
C HIS A 200 33.02 -4.65 -5.54
N GLN A 201 32.60 -5.77 -4.91
CA GLN A 201 33.52 -6.72 -4.26
C GLN A 201 34.27 -7.63 -5.24
N LEU A 202 33.78 -7.80 -6.47
CA LEU A 202 34.47 -8.60 -7.49
C LEU A 202 35.60 -7.81 -8.16
N LEU A 203 35.45 -6.49 -8.31
CA LEU A 203 36.48 -5.61 -8.85
C LEU A 203 37.60 -5.33 -7.82
N SER A 204 37.29 -5.21 -6.54
CA SER A 204 38.31 -5.01 -5.49
C SER A 204 39.14 -6.27 -5.19
N ARG A 205 38.75 -7.43 -5.72
CA ARG A 205 39.43 -8.72 -5.50
C ARG A 205 40.21 -9.18 -6.73
N SER A 206 40.03 -8.53 -7.88
CA SER A 206 40.87 -8.69 -9.07
C SER A 206 42.09 -7.75 -9.08
N ASP A 207 42.13 -6.79 -8.17
CA ASP A 207 43.23 -5.83 -7.98
C ASP A 207 44.22 -6.24 -6.86
N VAL A 208 44.18 -7.51 -6.40
CA VAL A 208 45.13 -8.10 -5.43
C VAL A 208 45.73 -9.38 -5.99
#